data_AF-A0A699SVE5-F1
#
_entry.id   AF-A0A699SVE5-F1
#
_cell.length_a   1.000
_cell.length_b   1.000
_cell.length_c   1.000
_cell.angle_alpha   90.00
_cell.angle_beta   90.00
_cell.angle_gamma   90.00
#
_symmetry.space_group_name_H-M   'P 1'
#
loop_
_entity.id
_entity.type
_entity.pdbx_description
1 polymer ?
#
loop_
_entity_poly.entity_id
_entity_poly.type
_entity_poly.pdbx_seq_one_letter_code
_entity_poly.pdbx_strand_id
1 'polypeptide(L)'
;HEEHLKAILELLKKEELYAKFSKCEFGIPKVQFLGHVIDIQGIHVDSAKIKSVKDWASPKSPTEIRQFLGLAGYYRRFIEGFSKVARPMTKLTQRKLEIHEKDYTTRDLELRAVVFALKTWRHYLYGTKCIVFTDHKSLQHILIQKELNMG
;
A
#
# COMPACT_ATOMS: atom_id res chain seq x y z
N HIS A 1 11.69 -26.21 -10.93
CA HIS A 1 10.91 -26.07 -9.68
C HIS A 1 11.59 -26.82 -8.54
N GLU A 2 11.92 -28.11 -8.72
CA GLU A 2 12.64 -28.92 -7.73
C GLU A 2 13.99 -28.33 -7.29
N GLU A 3 14.77 -27.78 -8.21
CA GLU A 3 16.05 -27.12 -7.89
C GLU A 3 15.87 -25.92 -6.93
N HIS A 4 14.88 -25.06 -7.19
CA HIS A 4 14.57 -23.93 -6.31
C HIS A 4 14.08 -24.39 -4.94
N LEU A 5 13.24 -25.43 -4.90
CA LEU A 5 12.78 -26.01 -3.64
C LEU A 5 13.96 -26.56 -2.84
N LYS A 6 14.86 -27.29 -3.48
CA LYS A 6 16.08 -27.83 -2.85
C LYS A 6 16.95 -26.70 -2.29
N ALA A 7 17.20 -25.65 -3.07
CA ALA A 7 17.98 -24.49 -2.63
C ALA A 7 17.36 -23.78 -1.41
N ILE A 8 16.03 -23.60 -1.40
CA ILE A 8 15.32 -22.99 -0.25
C ILE A 8 15.41 -23.89 0.99
N LEU A 9 15.22 -25.20 0.83
CA LEU A 9 15.31 -26.14 1.96
C LEU A 9 16.72 -26.24 2.53
N GLU A 10 17.75 -26.21 1.68
CA GLU A 10 19.15 -26.15 2.10
C GLU A 10 19.47 -24.85 2.85
N LEU A 11 18.95 -23.72 2.38
CA LEU A 11 19.09 -22.43 3.07
C LEU A 11 18.39 -22.45 4.44
N LEU A 12 17.14 -22.94 4.52
CA LEU A 12 16.43 -23.07 5.78
C LEU A 12 17.21 -23.94 6.78
N LYS A 13 17.76 -25.06 6.30
CA LYS A 13 18.60 -25.95 7.12
C LYS A 13 19.87 -25.24 7.62
N LYS A 14 20.55 -24.48 6.75
CA LYS A 14 21.76 -23.74 7.10
C LYS A 14 21.50 -22.67 8.17
N GLU A 15 20.37 -21.98 8.07
CA GLU A 15 19.97 -20.90 9.00
C GLU A 15 19.20 -21.44 10.23
N GLU A 16 19.15 -22.77 10.43
CA GLU A 16 18.42 -23.43 11.52
C GLU A 16 16.93 -23.03 11.61
N LEU A 17 16.31 -22.73 10.47
CA LEU A 17 14.90 -22.41 10.33
C LEU A 17 14.10 -23.65 9.93
N TYR A 18 12.97 -23.86 10.62
CA TYR A 18 12.12 -25.04 10.41
C TYR A 18 10.73 -24.64 9.93
N ALA A 19 10.35 -25.13 8.76
CA ALA A 19 8.98 -25.02 8.27
C ALA A 19 8.11 -26.14 8.87
N LYS A 20 6.90 -25.79 9.32
CA LYS A 20 5.92 -26.79 9.78
C LYS A 20 5.34 -27.52 8.57
N PHE A 21 5.74 -28.78 8.37
CA PHE A 21 5.33 -29.57 7.21
C PHE A 21 3.81 -29.62 6.97
N SER A 22 3.01 -29.68 8.05
CA SER A 22 1.53 -29.64 7.95
C SER A 22 0.92 -28.32 7.47
N LYS A 23 1.73 -27.27 7.29
CA LYS A 23 1.33 -25.99 6.68
C LYS A 23 2.01 -25.76 5.33
N CYS A 24 2.80 -26.72 4.84
CA CYS A 24 3.48 -26.61 3.56
C CYS A 24 2.67 -27.30 2.49
N GLU A 25 2.57 -26.66 1.32
CA GLU A 25 1.94 -27.21 0.14
C GLU A 25 2.97 -27.21 -0.99
N PHE A 26 3.15 -28.34 -1.67
CA PHE A 26 4.16 -28.51 -2.71
C PHE A 26 3.53 -29.08 -3.98
N GLY A 27 4.01 -28.65 -5.15
CA GLY A 27 3.59 -29.21 -6.43
C GLY A 27 2.12 -28.98 -6.80
N ILE A 28 1.46 -27.99 -6.18
CA ILE A 28 0.06 -27.67 -6.43
C ILE A 28 -0.08 -26.65 -7.56
N PRO A 29 -1.11 -26.78 -8.43
CA PRO A 29 -1.33 -25.85 -9.57
C PRO A 29 -1.89 -24.49 -9.14
N LYS A 30 -2.38 -24.40 -7.89
CA LYS A 30 -3.00 -23.22 -7.31
C LYS A 30 -2.65 -23.14 -5.83
N VAL A 31 -2.08 -22.03 -5.37
CA VAL A 31 -1.65 -21.81 -3.99
C VAL A 31 -2.30 -20.56 -3.39
N GLN A 32 -2.65 -20.60 -2.11
CA GLN A 32 -3.08 -19.42 -1.37
C GLN A 32 -1.88 -18.75 -0.70
N PHE A 33 -1.61 -17.49 -1.04
CA PHE A 33 -0.46 -16.76 -0.54
C PHE A 33 -0.81 -15.30 -0.26
N LEU A 34 -0.55 -14.84 0.97
CA LEU A 34 -0.81 -13.47 1.43
C LEU A 34 -2.23 -12.95 1.10
N GLY A 35 -3.27 -13.78 1.24
CA GLY A 35 -4.65 -13.35 0.95
C GLY A 35 -4.99 -13.27 -0.55
N HIS A 36 -4.12 -13.81 -1.40
CA HIS A 36 -4.36 -14.03 -2.81
C HIS A 36 -4.36 -15.52 -3.14
N VAL A 37 -4.95 -15.83 -4.27
CA VAL A 37 -4.85 -17.13 -4.92
C VAL A 37 -3.96 -16.97 -6.13
N ILE A 38 -2.93 -17.79 -6.27
CA ILE A 38 -1.98 -17.72 -7.40
C ILE A 38 -2.06 -19.04 -8.16
N ASP A 39 -2.27 -18.96 -9.48
CA ASP A 39 -2.26 -20.10 -10.39
C ASP A 39 -1.58 -19.72 -11.73
N ILE A 40 -1.65 -20.62 -12.71
CA ILE A 40 -1.07 -20.42 -14.05
C ILE A 40 -1.68 -19.23 -14.82
N GLN A 41 -2.90 -18.80 -14.48
CA GLN A 41 -3.57 -17.67 -15.13
C GLN A 41 -3.23 -16.33 -14.46
N GLY A 42 -2.67 -16.37 -13.25
CA GLY A 42 -2.14 -15.20 -12.56
C GLY A 42 -2.53 -15.12 -11.10
N ILE A 43 -2.69 -13.89 -10.62
CA ILE A 43 -3.05 -13.58 -9.22
C ILE A 43 -4.53 -13.27 -9.18
N HIS A 44 -5.24 -13.88 -8.23
CA HIS A 44 -6.67 -13.73 -8.03
C HIS A 44 -6.96 -13.29 -6.59
N VAL A 45 -8.14 -12.70 -6.39
CA VAL A 45 -8.63 -12.38 -5.06
C VAL A 45 -9.10 -13.65 -4.37
N ASP A 46 -8.75 -13.81 -3.10
CA ASP A 46 -9.29 -14.88 -2.28
C ASP A 46 -10.81 -14.73 -2.11
N SER A 47 -11.55 -15.77 -2.51
CA SER A 47 -13.01 -15.82 -2.41
C SER A 47 -13.53 -15.61 -0.98
N ALA A 48 -12.78 -16.02 0.05
CA ALA A 48 -13.14 -15.79 1.44
C ALA A 48 -13.15 -14.29 1.78
N LYS A 49 -12.20 -13.54 1.21
CA LYS A 49 -12.09 -12.08 1.40
C LYS A 49 -13.16 -11.33 0.64
N ILE A 50 -13.55 -11.81 -0.55
CA ILE A 50 -14.71 -11.29 -1.28
C ILE A 50 -15.98 -11.43 -0.43
N LYS A 51 -16.20 -12.60 0.18
CA LYS A 51 -17.35 -12.83 1.08
C LYS A 51 -17.33 -11.86 2.26
N SER A 52 -16.19 -11.68 2.93
CA SER A 52 -16.09 -10.73 4.05
C SER A 52 -16.42 -9.28 3.66
N VAL A 53 -16.07 -8.86 2.44
CA VAL A 53 -16.43 -7.52 1.93
C VAL A 53 -17.91 -7.45 1.56
N LYS A 54 -18.46 -8.52 0.97
CA LYS A 54 -19.87 -8.60 0.57
C LYS A 54 -20.81 -8.58 1.78
N ASP A 55 -20.42 -9.24 2.86
CA ASP A 55 -21.20 -9.35 4.09
C ASP A 55 -20.91 -8.20 5.08
N TRP A 56 -20.09 -7.22 4.66
CA TRP A 56 -19.68 -6.10 5.49
C TRP A 56 -20.88 -5.17 5.77
N ALA A 57 -21.17 -4.93 7.05
CA ALA A 57 -22.26 -4.04 7.44
C ALA A 57 -22.00 -2.60 6.98
N SER A 58 -23.04 -1.89 6.51
CA SER A 58 -22.90 -0.52 6.03
C SER A 58 -22.20 0.37 7.08
N PRO A 59 -21.05 0.97 6.75
CA PRO A 59 -20.28 1.75 7.71
C PRO A 59 -21.04 3.03 8.11
N LYS A 60 -21.04 3.33 9.41
CA LYS A 60 -21.79 4.46 10.00
C LYS A 60 -20.89 5.58 10.51
N SER A 61 -19.57 5.37 10.53
CA SER A 61 -18.61 6.35 11.02
C SER A 61 -17.44 6.57 10.04
N PRO A 62 -16.79 7.75 10.05
CA PRO A 62 -15.60 7.99 9.23
C PRO A 62 -14.47 6.98 9.48
N THR A 63 -14.38 6.42 10.69
CA THR A 63 -13.40 5.39 11.03
C THR A 63 -13.73 4.06 10.35
N GLU A 64 -14.98 3.61 10.39
CA GLU A 64 -15.42 2.41 9.67
C GLU A 64 -15.27 2.58 8.15
N ILE A 65 -15.55 3.76 7.61
CA ILE A 65 -15.31 4.05 6.18
C ILE A 65 -13.82 3.92 5.85
N ARG A 66 -12.91 4.42 6.70
CA ARG A 66 -11.46 4.24 6.51
C ARG A 66 -11.04 2.77 6.57
N GLN A 67 -11.58 1.99 7.51
CA GLN A 67 -11.30 0.56 7.61
C GLN A 67 -11.74 -0.19 6.35
N PHE A 68 -12.96 0.08 5.88
CA PHE A 68 -13.49 -0.47 4.65
C PHE A 68 -12.62 -0.08 3.43
N LEU A 69 -12.30 1.20 3.28
CA LEU A 69 -11.46 1.69 2.19
C LEU A 69 -10.05 1.09 2.23
N GLY A 70 -9.48 0.85 3.42
CA GLY A 70 -8.19 0.18 3.57
C GLY A 70 -8.24 -1.25 3.04
N LEU A 71 -9.25 -2.03 3.43
CA LEU A 71 -9.43 -3.39 2.96
C LEU A 71 -9.74 -3.46 1.46
N ALA A 72 -10.67 -2.64 0.98
CA ALA A 72 -11.01 -2.58 -0.44
C ALA A 72 -9.81 -2.08 -1.29
N GLY A 73 -9.03 -1.16 -0.74
CA GLY A 73 -7.80 -0.64 -1.33
C GLY A 73 -6.72 -1.69 -1.54
N TYR A 74 -6.63 -2.70 -0.66
CA TYR A 74 -5.73 -3.84 -0.83
C TYR A 74 -6.01 -4.61 -2.14
N TYR A 75 -7.28 -4.72 -2.53
CA TYR A 75 -7.72 -5.39 -3.76
C TYR A 75 -7.98 -4.44 -4.93
N ARG A 76 -7.57 -3.17 -4.85
CA ARG A 76 -7.86 -2.14 -5.87
C ARG A 76 -7.47 -2.53 -7.30
N ARG A 77 -6.44 -3.38 -7.47
CA ARG A 77 -5.97 -3.83 -8.79
C ARG A 77 -7.00 -4.69 -9.53
N PHE A 78 -7.97 -5.26 -8.80
CA PHE A 78 -9.03 -6.13 -9.33
C PHE A 78 -10.36 -5.40 -9.48
N ILE A 79 -10.43 -4.12 -9.10
CA ILE A 79 -11.64 -3.31 -9.13
C ILE A 79 -11.44 -2.23 -10.18
N GLU A 80 -12.05 -2.43 -11.35
CA GLU A 80 -12.00 -1.45 -12.42
C GLU A 80 -12.57 -0.11 -11.95
N GLY A 81 -11.82 0.98 -12.18
CA GLY A 81 -12.25 2.30 -11.77
C GLY A 81 -12.36 2.49 -10.25
N PHE A 82 -11.63 1.71 -9.42
CA PHE A 82 -11.66 1.79 -7.95
C PHE A 82 -11.69 3.23 -7.42
N SER A 83 -10.82 4.11 -7.93
CA SER A 83 -10.75 5.51 -7.49
C SER A 83 -12.06 6.27 -7.70
N LYS A 84 -12.80 6.00 -8.79
CA LYS A 84 -14.10 6.63 -9.06
C LYS A 84 -15.16 6.15 -8.07
N VAL A 85 -15.19 4.85 -7.77
CA VAL A 85 -16.12 4.22 -6.83
C VAL A 85 -15.82 4.62 -5.39
N ALA A 86 -14.55 4.70 -5.01
CA ALA A 86 -14.11 5.04 -3.66
C ALA A 86 -14.24 6.54 -3.33
N ARG A 87 -14.24 7.42 -4.35
CA ARG A 87 -14.27 8.88 -4.20
C ARG A 87 -15.31 9.43 -3.21
N PRO A 88 -16.62 9.06 -3.27
CA PRO A 88 -17.60 9.56 -2.31
C PRO A 88 -17.25 9.19 -0.87
N MET A 89 -16.81 7.95 -0.63
CA MET A 89 -16.38 7.48 0.70
C MET A 89 -15.11 8.20 1.16
N THR A 90 -14.13 8.39 0.27
CA THR A 90 -12.92 9.13 0.62
C THR A 90 -13.25 10.56 1.07
N LYS A 91 -14.18 11.25 0.39
CA LYS A 91 -14.64 12.58 0.82
C LYS A 91 -15.23 12.60 2.23
N LEU A 92 -15.98 11.57 2.62
CA LEU A 92 -16.55 11.45 3.98
C LEU A 92 -15.48 11.25 5.06
N THR A 93 -14.29 10.80 4.68
CA THR A 93 -13.16 10.57 5.59
C THR A 93 -12.12 11.68 5.60
N GLN A 94 -12.24 12.65 4.69
CA GLN A 94 -11.31 13.77 4.60
C GLN A 94 -11.39 14.62 5.86
N ARG A 95 -10.22 14.94 6.42
CA ARG A 95 -10.13 15.96 7.46
C ARG A 95 -10.56 17.30 6.84
N LYS A 96 -11.40 18.06 7.56
CA LYS A 96 -11.63 19.47 7.19
C LYS A 96 -10.29 20.19 7.29
N LEU A 97 -9.87 20.81 6.20
CA LEU A 97 -8.73 21.71 6.19
C LEU A 97 -8.97 22.82 7.21
N GLU A 98 -7.96 23.08 8.05
CA GLU A 98 -7.99 24.22 8.96
C GLU A 98 -8.10 25.52 8.14
N ILE A 99 -8.62 26.61 8.72
CA ILE A 99 -8.89 27.85 7.99
C ILE A 99 -7.63 28.35 7.24
N HIS A 100 -6.45 28.26 7.87
CA HIS A 100 -5.17 28.64 7.27
C HIS A 100 -4.70 27.73 6.13
N GLU A 101 -5.29 26.53 5.99
CA GLU A 101 -4.95 25.57 4.93
C GLU A 101 -5.87 25.70 3.71
N LYS A 102 -6.99 26.42 3.84
CA LYS A 102 -7.93 26.65 2.73
C LYS A 102 -7.38 27.63 1.69
N ASP A 103 -6.49 28.52 2.11
CA ASP A 103 -5.87 29.53 1.25
C ASP A 103 -4.61 29.01 0.55
N TYR A 104 -4.20 27.76 0.82
CA TYR A 104 -3.07 27.15 0.14
C TYR A 104 -3.34 26.93 -1.33
N THR A 105 -2.35 27.30 -2.14
CA THR A 105 -2.36 26.96 -3.56
C THR A 105 -2.17 25.44 -3.73
N THR A 106 -2.55 24.90 -4.88
CA THR A 106 -2.30 23.50 -5.23
C THR A 106 -0.84 23.10 -5.01
N ARG A 107 0.09 24.03 -5.28
CA ARG A 107 1.54 23.83 -5.08
C ARG A 107 1.91 23.64 -3.61
N ASP A 108 1.30 24.43 -2.73
CA ASP A 108 1.56 24.38 -1.28
C ASP A 108 1.04 23.09 -0.67
N LEU A 109 -0.13 22.61 -1.15
CA LEU A 109 -0.69 21.33 -0.75
C LEU A 109 0.16 20.15 -1.22
N GLU A 110 0.69 20.20 -2.44
CA GLU A 110 1.60 19.18 -2.97
C GLU A 110 2.94 19.15 -2.22
N LEU A 111 3.55 20.32 -1.98
CA LEU A 111 4.77 20.41 -1.17
C LEU A 111 4.54 19.85 0.23
N ARG A 112 3.41 20.19 0.85
CA ARG A 112 3.03 19.68 2.16
C ARG A 112 2.83 18.17 2.15
N ALA A 113 2.23 17.60 1.10
CA ALA A 113 2.09 16.15 0.94
C ALA A 113 3.46 15.46 0.86
N VAL A 114 4.42 16.04 0.13
CA VAL A 114 5.81 15.54 0.06
C VAL A 114 6.48 15.62 1.45
N VAL A 115 6.43 16.76 2.12
CA VAL A 115 7.01 16.95 3.47
C VAL A 115 6.37 15.99 4.48
N PHE A 116 5.05 15.82 4.42
CA PHE A 116 4.33 14.87 5.26
C PHE A 116 4.81 13.45 5.03
N ALA A 117 4.89 13.00 3.77
CA ALA A 117 5.40 11.68 3.43
C ALA A 117 6.83 11.48 3.96
N LEU A 118 7.75 12.41 3.70
CA LEU A 118 9.13 12.31 4.20
C LEU A 118 9.21 12.22 5.73
N LYS A 119 8.38 12.98 6.45
CA LYS A 119 8.29 12.91 7.91
C LYS A 119 7.71 11.58 8.39
N THR A 120 6.62 11.11 7.80
CA THR A 120 5.97 9.84 8.17
C THR A 120 6.89 8.63 7.95
N TRP A 121 7.57 8.59 6.81
CA TRP A 121 8.42 7.46 6.41
C TRP A 121 9.89 7.65 6.80
N ARG A 122 10.23 8.66 7.62
CA ARG A 122 11.62 9.01 7.99
C ARG A 122 12.46 7.82 8.44
N HIS A 123 11.88 6.92 9.22
CA HIS A 123 12.56 5.73 9.75
C HIS A 123 12.93 4.70 8.68
N TYR A 124 12.22 4.68 7.54
CA TYR A 124 12.57 3.85 6.38
C TYR A 124 13.52 4.54 5.40
N LEU A 125 13.52 5.87 5.36
CA LEU A 125 14.29 6.66 4.40
C LEU A 125 15.64 7.15 4.96
N TYR A 126 15.91 6.93 6.25
CA TYR A 126 17.15 7.36 6.87
C TYR A 126 18.35 6.60 6.29
N GLY A 127 19.40 7.32 5.87
CA GLY A 127 20.61 6.73 5.29
C GLY A 127 20.44 6.15 3.87
N THR A 128 19.27 6.28 3.26
CA THR A 128 18.99 5.78 1.91
C THR A 128 18.73 6.92 0.92
N LYS A 129 19.29 6.80 -0.29
CA LYS A 129 18.98 7.72 -1.38
C LYS A 129 17.55 7.44 -1.86
N CYS A 130 16.64 8.40 -1.68
CA CYS A 130 15.26 8.30 -2.15
C CYS A 130 15.02 9.24 -3.34
N ILE A 131 14.20 8.80 -4.30
CA ILE A 131 13.78 9.58 -5.45
C ILE A 131 12.30 9.89 -5.27
N VAL A 132 11.95 11.18 -5.21
CA VAL A 132 10.56 11.64 -5.11
C VAL A 132 10.04 11.93 -6.51
N PHE A 133 9.03 11.16 -6.94
CA PHE A 133 8.31 11.44 -8.18
C PHE A 133 7.08 12.28 -7.85
N THR A 134 6.99 13.45 -8.49
CA THR A 134 5.85 14.37 -8.43
C THR A 134 5.55 14.84 -9.84
N ASP A 135 4.25 14.95 -10.16
CA ASP A 135 3.74 15.50 -11.42
C ASP A 135 3.85 17.03 -11.48
N HIS A 136 4.28 17.68 -10.40
CA HIS A 136 4.39 19.12 -10.31
C HIS A 136 5.81 19.62 -10.63
N LYS A 137 5.96 20.21 -11.82
CA LYS A 137 7.23 20.70 -12.39
C LYS A 137 7.99 21.66 -11.45
N SER A 138 7.28 22.46 -10.66
CA SER A 138 7.89 23.45 -9.75
C SER A 138 8.63 22.81 -8.57
N LEU A 139 8.26 21.61 -8.14
CA LEU A 139 8.87 20.92 -7.00
C LEU A 139 10.21 20.27 -7.34
N GLN A 140 10.49 20.07 -8.63
CA GLN A 140 11.77 19.54 -9.10
C GLN A 140 12.93 20.46 -8.71
N HIS A 141 12.73 21.78 -8.71
CA HIS A 141 13.77 22.74 -8.31
C HIS A 141 13.99 22.82 -6.80
N ILE A 142 12.93 22.64 -5.98
CA ILE A 142 13.02 22.73 -4.51
C ILE A 142 13.71 21.48 -3.93
N LEU A 143 13.43 20.30 -4.48
CA LEU A 143 13.97 19.03 -3.98
C LEU A 143 15.43 18.75 -4.44
N ILE A 144 15.95 19.54 -5.38
CA ILE A 144 17.33 19.45 -5.89
C ILE A 144 18.26 20.47 -5.18
N GLN A 145 17.73 21.43 -4.42
CA GLN A 145 18.56 22.36 -3.65
C GLN A 145 19.33 21.60 -2.55
N LYS A 146 20.66 21.56 -2.70
CA LYS A 146 21.58 20.88 -1.79
C LYS A 146 21.64 21.50 -0.39
N GLU A 147 21.17 22.74 -0.21
CA GLU A 147 21.00 23.36 1.11
C GLU A 147 19.74 24.20 1.14
N LEU A 148 18.81 23.83 2.02
CA LEU A 148 17.76 24.73 2.49
C LEU A 148 18.42 25.62 3.56
N ASN A 149 18.73 26.87 3.22
CA ASN A 149 19.02 27.90 4.21
C ASN A 149 17.78 28.08 5.08
N MET A 150 17.77 27.44 6.24
CA MET A 150 16.83 27.75 7.32
C MET A 150 17.39 28.97 8.06
N GLY A 151 16.93 30.15 7.65
CA GLY A 151 16.97 31.35 8.51
C GLY A 151 15.87 31.30 9.56
#